data_AF-A0A0D0KMX1-F1
#
_entry.id   AF-A0A0D0KMX1-F1
#
_cell.length_a   1.000
_cell.length_b   1.000
_cell.length_c   1.000
_cell.angle_alpha   90.00
_cell.angle_beta   90.00
_cell.angle_gamma   90.00
#
_symmetry.space_group_name_H-M   'P 1'
#
loop_
_entity.id
_entity.type
_entity.pdbx_description
1 polymer ?
#
loop_
_entity_poly.entity_id
_entity_poly.type
_entity_poly.pdbx_seq_one_letter_code
_entity_poly.pdbx_strand_id
1 'polypeptide(L)'
;AAIEEIWLDGSFTDTVAADDLSESLYLYYRTRLGLWIAKAEDHIDLGFVPDWSPDAFGPKSGAPVPHVLRVSSSHEGVTAEVSHTWYDPSVARYVNRLR
;
A
#
# COMPACT_ATOMS: atom_id res chain seq x y z
N ALA A 1 -0.68 12.27 -7.02
CA ALA A 1 0.35 11.76 -6.09
C ALA A 1 -0.34 10.96 -5.01
N ALA A 2 0.32 9.93 -4.49
CA ALA A 2 -0.15 9.11 -3.38
C ALA A 2 1.02 8.83 -2.44
N ILE A 3 0.70 8.56 -1.18
CA ILE A 3 1.62 8.08 -0.16
C ILE A 3 1.05 6.79 0.41
N GLU A 4 1.94 5.88 0.78
CA GLU A 4 1.56 4.55 1.23
C GLU A 4 2.35 4.18 2.49
N GLU A 5 1.66 3.53 3.42
CA GLU A 5 2.25 2.81 4.54
C GLU A 5 1.91 1.33 4.36
N ILE A 6 2.92 0.47 4.40
CA ILE A 6 2.77 -0.94 4.04
C ILE A 6 3.39 -1.79 5.16
N TRP A 7 2.61 -2.76 5.63
CA TRP A 7 3.01 -3.75 6.60
C TRP A 7 3.00 -5.11 5.93
N LEU A 8 4.15 -5.79 5.99
CA LEU A 8 4.32 -7.16 5.53
C LEU A 8 4.40 -8.08 6.75
N ASP A 9 3.79 -9.26 6.66
CA ASP A 9 3.91 -10.27 7.71
C ASP A 9 5.37 -10.72 7.89
N GLY A 10 5.85 -10.69 9.13
CA GLY A 10 7.25 -10.98 9.46
C GLY A 10 7.68 -12.42 9.16
N SER A 11 6.75 -13.35 8.91
CA SER A 11 7.08 -14.71 8.48
C SER A 11 7.73 -14.76 7.08
N PHE A 12 7.56 -13.72 6.25
CA PHE A 12 8.19 -13.63 4.94
C PHE A 12 9.63 -13.11 5.00
N THR A 13 9.92 -12.19 5.93
CA THR A 13 11.27 -11.69 6.18
C THR A 13 11.30 -10.90 7.49
N ASP A 14 12.40 -11.04 8.24
CA ASP A 14 12.62 -10.28 9.47
C ASP A 14 13.04 -8.82 9.19
N THR A 15 13.53 -8.52 7.99
CA THR A 15 14.06 -7.20 7.65
C THR A 15 13.86 -6.90 6.17
N VAL A 16 13.54 -5.64 5.87
CA VAL A 16 13.46 -5.12 4.50
C VAL A 16 14.40 -3.92 4.40
N ALA A 17 15.42 -3.98 3.54
CA ALA A 17 16.31 -2.84 3.32
C ALA A 17 15.72 -1.91 2.26
N ALA A 18 15.97 -0.60 2.39
CA ALA A 18 15.49 0.38 1.41
C ALA A 18 16.00 0.08 -0.01
N ASP A 19 17.23 -0.42 -0.13
CA ASP A 19 17.85 -0.77 -1.41
C ASP A 19 17.12 -1.92 -2.12
N ASP A 20 16.48 -2.82 -1.38
CA ASP A 20 15.70 -3.94 -1.93
C ASP A 20 14.39 -3.47 -2.59
N LEU A 21 13.90 -2.29 -2.21
CA LEU A 21 12.63 -1.72 -2.68
C LEU A 21 12.80 -0.75 -3.87
N SER A 22 14.04 -0.49 -4.28
CA SER A 22 14.39 0.52 -5.28
C SER A 22 13.87 0.23 -6.70
N GLU A 23 13.63 -1.05 -7.05
CA GLU A 23 13.17 -1.44 -8.39
C GLU A 23 11.65 -1.59 -8.49
N SER A 24 11.03 -2.35 -7.58
CA SER A 24 9.57 -2.54 -7.49
C SER A 24 9.24 -3.44 -6.30
N LEU A 25 8.35 -2.99 -5.41
CA LEU A 25 7.91 -3.76 -4.24
C LEU A 25 7.40 -5.16 -4.60
N TYR A 26 6.51 -5.27 -5.59
CA TYR A 26 5.98 -6.58 -6.00
C TYR A 26 7.00 -7.46 -6.72
N LEU A 27 7.99 -6.87 -7.39
CA LEU A 27 9.11 -7.64 -7.94
C LEU A 27 9.96 -8.22 -6.81
N TYR A 28 10.24 -7.43 -5.77
CA TYR A 28 10.94 -7.89 -4.57
C TYR A 28 10.19 -9.04 -3.90
N TYR A 29 8.88 -8.92 -3.68
CA TYR A 29 8.06 -10.00 -3.10
C TYR A 29 8.19 -11.32 -3.88
N ARG A 30 8.07 -11.24 -5.21
CA ARG A 30 8.13 -12.43 -6.07
C ARG A 30 9.52 -13.05 -6.12
N THR A 31 10.56 -12.23 -6.24
CA THR A 31 11.92 -12.71 -6.55
C THR A 31 12.75 -13.01 -5.31
N ARG A 32 12.49 -12.32 -4.19
CA ARG A 32 13.26 -12.48 -2.95
C ARG A 32 12.49 -13.21 -1.86
N LEU A 33 11.17 -13.01 -1.76
CA LEU A 33 10.36 -13.61 -0.69
C LEU A 33 9.56 -14.83 -1.13
N GLY A 34 9.48 -15.11 -2.43
CA GLY A 34 8.60 -16.14 -2.97
C GLY A 34 7.10 -15.85 -2.72
N LEU A 35 6.76 -14.62 -2.35
CA LEU A 35 5.41 -14.20 -2.05
C LEU A 35 4.66 -13.86 -3.33
N TRP A 36 3.53 -14.52 -3.53
CA TRP A 36 2.56 -14.21 -4.57
C TRP A 36 1.22 -13.79 -3.95
N ILE A 37 0.82 -12.54 -4.19
CA ILE A 37 -0.50 -12.05 -3.78
C ILE A 37 -1.56 -12.68 -4.68
N ALA A 38 -2.44 -13.48 -4.09
CA ALA A 38 -3.50 -14.19 -4.81
C ALA A 38 -4.84 -13.45 -4.77
N LYS A 39 -5.12 -12.78 -3.65
CA LYS A 39 -6.33 -11.96 -3.45
C LYS A 39 -5.95 -10.65 -2.78
N ALA A 40 -6.67 -9.60 -3.14
CA ALA A 40 -6.65 -8.32 -2.44
C ALA A 40 -8.09 -7.86 -2.19
N GLU A 41 -8.31 -7.24 -1.04
CA GLU A 41 -9.58 -6.62 -0.65
C GLU A 41 -9.34 -5.16 -0.30
N ASP A 42 -10.06 -4.25 -0.97
CA ASP A 42 -9.94 -2.81 -0.78
C ASP A 42 -11.13 -2.26 0.01
N HIS A 43 -10.84 -1.57 1.11
CA HIS A 43 -11.77 -0.81 1.93
C HIS A 43 -11.51 0.67 1.65
N ILE A 44 -12.52 1.37 1.15
CA ILE A 44 -12.37 2.76 0.68
C ILE A 44 -13.21 3.66 1.57
N ASP A 45 -12.56 4.67 2.15
CA ASP A 45 -13.19 5.64 3.03
C ASP A 45 -12.55 7.03 2.92
N LEU A 46 -12.92 7.91 3.84
CA LEU A 46 -12.26 9.19 4.03
C LEU A 46 -11.26 9.06 5.18
N GLY A 47 -9.99 9.29 4.89
CA GLY A 47 -8.92 9.33 5.87
C GLY A 47 -8.38 10.74 6.06
N PHE A 48 -7.31 10.84 6.86
CA PHE A 48 -6.58 12.08 7.08
C PHE A 48 -5.12 11.87 6.71
N VAL A 49 -4.49 12.89 6.10
CA VAL A 49 -3.08 12.84 5.73
C VAL A 49 -2.22 12.59 6.98
N PRO A 50 -1.34 11.57 6.99
CA PRO A 50 -0.48 11.26 8.14
C PRO A 50 0.57 12.34 8.42
N ASP A 51 1.03 12.39 9.68
CA ASP A 51 2.06 13.34 10.13
C ASP A 51 3.44 13.11 9.50
N TRP A 52 3.73 11.89 9.06
CA TRP A 52 4.98 11.56 8.37
C TRP A 52 4.98 11.97 6.89
N SER A 53 3.85 12.49 6.37
CA SER A 53 3.70 12.82 4.95
C SER A 53 4.82 13.75 4.46
N PRO A 54 5.48 13.43 3.32
CA PRO A 54 6.50 14.29 2.75
C PRO A 54 5.91 15.63 2.29
N ASP A 55 6.68 16.71 2.34
CA ASP A 55 6.26 18.03 1.84
C ASP A 55 5.85 18.05 0.36
N ALA A 56 6.35 17.08 -0.41
CA ALA A 56 6.01 16.90 -1.82
C ALA A 56 4.59 16.33 -2.03
N PHE A 57 3.97 15.76 -0.98
CA PHE A 57 2.57 15.39 -1.02
C PHE A 57 1.73 16.67 -0.92
N GLY A 58 0.94 16.95 -1.97
CA GLY A 58 0.21 18.22 -2.10
C GLY A 58 -0.69 18.53 -0.89
N PRO A 59 -1.57 17.60 -0.47
CA PRO A 59 -2.38 17.75 0.74
C PRO A 59 -1.52 17.82 2.01
N LYS A 60 -1.89 18.71 2.94
CA LYS A 60 -1.17 18.91 4.21
C LYS A 60 -1.55 17.86 5.26
N SER A 61 -0.64 17.56 6.19
CA SER A 61 -0.95 16.70 7.34
C SER A 61 -2.27 17.10 8.01
N GLY A 62 -3.08 16.11 8.37
CA GLY A 62 -4.41 16.29 8.97
C GLY A 62 -5.51 16.73 8.00
N ALA A 63 -5.21 17.01 6.72
CA ALA A 63 -6.25 17.29 5.74
C ALA A 63 -7.06 16.02 5.42
N PRO A 64 -8.37 16.13 5.17
CA PRO A 64 -9.16 14.98 4.74
C PRO A 64 -8.84 14.63 3.29
N VAL A 65 -8.50 13.36 3.03
CA VAL A 65 -8.23 12.83 1.68
C VAL A 65 -8.82 11.43 1.54
N PRO A 66 -9.15 10.98 0.31
CA PRO A 66 -9.51 9.59 0.10
C PRO A 66 -8.41 8.65 0.60
N HIS A 67 -8.85 7.58 1.24
CA HIS A 67 -7.99 6.57 1.82
C HIS A 67 -8.45 5.18 1.37
N VAL A 68 -7.48 4.32 1.07
CA VAL A 68 -7.69 2.94 0.69
C VAL A 68 -6.88 2.06 1.65
N LEU A 69 -7.58 1.26 2.44
CA LEU A 69 -6.99 0.14 3.15
C LEU A 69 -7.07 -1.09 2.24
N ARG A 70 -5.93 -1.71 1.95
CA ARG A 70 -5.85 -2.96 1.22
C ARG A 70 -5.35 -4.07 2.13
N VAL A 71 -6.07 -5.18 2.13
CA VAL A 71 -5.63 -6.43 2.76
C VAL A 71 -5.35 -7.45 1.65
N SER A 72 -4.11 -7.91 1.57
CA SER A 72 -3.62 -8.80 0.54
C SER A 72 -3.26 -10.16 1.12
N SER A 73 -3.71 -11.25 0.51
CA SER A 73 -3.48 -12.62 0.98
C SER A 73 -2.83 -13.52 -0.06
N SER A 74 -2.09 -14.51 0.44
CA SER A 74 -1.46 -15.57 -0.36
C SER A 74 -2.50 -16.56 -0.89
N HIS A 75 -2.06 -17.50 -1.73
CA HIS A 75 -2.92 -18.55 -2.27
C HIS A 75 -3.50 -19.49 -1.18
N GLU A 76 -2.84 -19.54 -0.02
CA GLU A 76 -3.29 -20.32 1.14
C GLU A 76 -4.29 -19.55 2.02
N GLY A 77 -4.63 -18.32 1.62
CA GLY A 77 -5.59 -17.47 2.35
C GLY A 77 -4.98 -16.73 3.55
N VAL A 78 -3.68 -16.86 3.78
CA VAL A 78 -2.97 -16.14 4.85
C VAL A 78 -2.78 -14.68 4.43
N THR A 79 -3.14 -13.74 5.30
CA THR A 79 -2.85 -12.32 5.09
C THR A 79 -1.33 -12.12 5.05
N ALA A 80 -0.84 -11.64 3.91
CA ALA A 80 0.57 -11.42 3.69
C ALA A 80 0.94 -9.95 3.86
N GLU A 81 0.06 -9.05 3.44
CA GLU A 81 0.31 -7.60 3.45
C GLU A 81 -0.97 -6.84 3.84
N VAL A 82 -0.77 -5.76 4.57
CA VAL A 82 -1.76 -4.69 4.74
C VAL A 82 -1.13 -3.39 4.26
N SER A 83 -1.84 -2.61 3.45
CA SER A 83 -1.39 -1.28 3.04
C SER A 83 -2.46 -0.23 3.27
N HIS A 84 -2.03 0.95 3.69
CA HIS A 84 -2.83 2.16 3.75
C HIS A 84 -2.31 3.12 2.67
N THR A 85 -3.20 3.56 1.79
CA THR A 85 -2.87 4.50 0.70
C THR A 85 -3.72 5.75 0.82
N TRP A 86 -3.07 6.90 0.92
CA TRP A 86 -3.71 8.22 0.84
C TRP A 86 -3.33 8.87 -0.47
N TYR A 87 -4.31 9.42 -1.19
CA TYR A 87 -4.04 10.05 -2.48
C TYR A 87 -4.65 11.45 -2.59
N ASP A 88 -3.95 12.32 -3.33
CA ASP A 88 -4.44 13.66 -3.65
C ASP A 88 -5.56 13.57 -4.70
N PRO A 89 -6.83 13.87 -4.34
CA PRO A 89 -7.96 13.73 -5.25
C PRO A 89 -7.96 14.78 -6.38
N SER A 90 -7.13 15.83 -6.29
CA SER A 90 -7.02 16.84 -7.36
C SER A 90 -6.27 16.30 -8.59
N VAL A 91 -5.43 15.28 -8.40
CA VAL A 91 -4.56 14.71 -9.45
C VAL A 91 -4.69 13.19 -9.61
N ALA A 92 -5.36 12.50 -8.68
CA ALA A 92 -5.57 11.06 -8.72
C ALA A 92 -7.02 10.70 -8.40
N ARG A 93 -7.46 9.53 -8.87
CA ARG A 93 -8.81 9.00 -8.63
C ARG A 93 -8.79 7.48 -8.62
N TYR A 94 -9.51 6.88 -7.67
CA TYR A 94 -9.73 5.44 -7.65
C TYR A 94 -10.70 5.05 -8.78
N VAL A 95 -10.41 3.94 -9.46
CA VAL A 95 -11.24 3.39 -10.54
C VAL A 95 -11.38 1.89 -10.36
N ASN A 96 -12.61 1.41 -10.15
CA ASN A 96 -12.96 -0.01 -10.19
C ASN A 96 -13.77 -0.30 -11.46
N ARG A 97 -13.50 -1.44 -12.11
CA ARG A 97 -14.27 -1.93 -13.26
C ARG A 97 -14.75 -3.33 -12.96
N LEU A 98 -16.06 -3.52 -12.95
CA LEU A 98 -16.69 -4.82 -12.91
C LEU A 98 -16.81 -5.34 -14.35
N ARG A 99 -16.44 -6.60 -14.58
CA ARG A 99 -16.67 -7.30 -15.85
C ARG A 99 -17.63 -8.45 -15.61
#